data_AF-A0AAE3WEV3-F1
#
_entry.id   AF-A0AAE3WEV3-F1
#
_cell.length_a   1.000
_cell.length_b   1.000
_cell.length_c   1.000
_cell.angle_alpha   90.00
_cell.angle_beta   90.00
_cell.angle_gamma   90.00
#
_symmetry.space_group_name_H-M   'P 1'
#
loop_
_entity.id
_entity.type
_entity.pdbx_description
1 polymer ?
#
loop_
_entity_poly.entity_id
_entity_poly.type
_entity_poly.pdbx_seq_one_letter_code
_entity_poly.pdbx_strand_id
1 'polypeptide(L)'
;MSPRILLTAFGTCAMLAACNPAPGVTRFSEPALVQTFQQAPPGAPDGSCWGKEVTPPRYKTVSGHVMVQPAQVLADGTVMSEPIYKREDRKAIIEPQRELWFRMPCEADLPPDFTASLQRALQARGHYHGAITGEMDGRTRHAVRRYQAPQGLDSAILSLAAARKLGLVPVERPEKE
;
A
#
# COMPACT_ATOMS: atom_id res chain seq x y z
N MET A 1 -69.31 29.82 -22.39
CA MET A 1 -69.49 28.92 -23.55
C MET A 1 -68.16 28.88 -24.29
N SER A 2 -67.38 27.80 -24.14
CA SER A 2 -66.05 27.69 -24.76
C SER A 2 -66.12 27.60 -26.29
N PRO A 3 -65.08 28.06 -26.99
CA PRO A 3 -64.52 27.27 -28.10
C PRO A 3 -62.99 27.19 -28.01
N ARG A 4 -62.43 25.97 -28.01
CA ARG A 4 -61.79 25.31 -29.16
C ARG A 4 -60.52 26.02 -29.66
N ILE A 5 -59.36 25.46 -29.29
CA ILE A 5 -58.10 25.66 -30.03
C ILE A 5 -57.69 24.31 -30.60
N LEU A 6 -57.61 24.26 -31.93
CA LEU A 6 -57.19 23.15 -32.76
C LEU A 6 -55.74 23.40 -33.22
N LEU A 7 -54.94 22.33 -33.21
CA LEU A 7 -53.77 21.99 -34.04
C LEU A 7 -52.71 23.06 -34.39
N THR A 8 -51.43 22.71 -34.21
CA THR A 8 -50.44 22.67 -35.30
C THR A 8 -49.16 21.97 -34.86
N ALA A 9 -48.65 21.10 -35.74
CA ALA A 9 -47.47 20.26 -35.57
C ALA A 9 -46.24 20.89 -36.25
N PHE A 10 -45.07 20.81 -35.62
CA PHE A 10 -43.73 20.93 -36.21
C PHE A 10 -42.79 20.20 -35.24
N GLY A 11 -42.09 19.12 -35.56
CA GLY A 11 -41.23 18.92 -36.72
C GLY A 11 -39.79 18.77 -36.19
N THR A 12 -39.50 17.72 -35.41
CA THR A 12 -38.20 17.55 -34.75
C THR A 12 -37.27 16.72 -35.63
N CYS A 13 -36.27 17.39 -36.21
CA CYS A 13 -35.18 16.82 -37.00
C CYS A 13 -34.33 15.83 -36.17
N ALA A 14 -34.18 14.60 -36.67
CA ALA A 14 -33.22 13.61 -36.16
C ALA A 14 -31.86 13.81 -36.85
N MET A 15 -30.86 14.29 -36.11
CA MET A 15 -29.47 14.33 -36.55
C MET A 15 -28.72 13.09 -36.02
N LEU A 16 -28.37 12.17 -36.92
CA LEU A 16 -27.49 11.04 -36.63
C LEU A 16 -26.03 11.53 -36.64
N ALA A 17 -25.41 11.63 -35.47
CA ALA A 17 -23.97 11.82 -35.34
C ALA A 17 -23.28 10.46 -35.37
N ALA A 18 -22.58 10.14 -36.47
CA ALA A 18 -21.70 8.98 -36.55
C ALA A 18 -20.33 9.33 -35.94
N CYS A 19 -19.99 8.71 -34.81
CA CYS A 19 -18.63 8.71 -34.27
C CYS A 19 -17.84 7.55 -34.89
N ASN A 20 -16.78 7.84 -35.64
CA ASN A 20 -15.84 6.84 -36.12
C ASN A 20 -14.70 6.66 -35.09
N PRO A 21 -14.46 5.47 -34.51
CA PRO A 21 -13.30 5.26 -33.65
C PRO A 21 -12.03 5.13 -34.49
N ALA A 22 -11.02 5.95 -34.16
CA ALA A 22 -9.68 5.82 -34.73
C ALA A 22 -9.08 4.43 -34.41
N PRO A 23 -8.24 3.86 -35.29
CA PRO A 23 -7.59 2.58 -35.03
C PRO A 23 -6.74 2.70 -33.76
N GLY A 24 -7.03 1.80 -32.82
CA GLY A 24 -6.42 1.79 -31.49
C GLY A 24 -4.92 1.60 -31.58
N VAL A 25 -4.18 2.61 -31.12
CA VAL A 25 -2.80 2.43 -30.69
C VAL A 25 -2.83 1.36 -29.59
N THR A 26 -2.24 0.20 -29.86
CA THR A 26 -2.07 -0.85 -28.86
C THR A 26 -1.22 -0.26 -27.74
N ARG A 27 -1.86 0.07 -26.62
CA ARG A 27 -1.15 0.37 -25.37
C ARG A 27 -0.28 -0.85 -25.09
N PHE A 28 1.03 -0.65 -24.97
CA PHE A 28 1.91 -1.66 -24.41
C PHE A 28 1.29 -2.13 -23.09
N SER A 29 0.90 -3.40 -23.01
CA SER A 29 0.50 -4.00 -21.74
C SER A 29 1.75 -4.01 -20.86
N GLU A 30 1.83 -3.05 -19.93
CA GLU A 30 2.76 -3.16 -18.82
C GLU A 30 2.55 -4.51 -18.14
N PRO A 31 3.63 -5.28 -17.87
CA PRO A 31 3.47 -6.53 -17.17
C PRO A 31 2.81 -6.23 -15.82
N ALA A 32 1.68 -6.89 -15.56
CA ALA A 32 1.04 -6.81 -14.27
C ALA A 32 2.06 -7.21 -13.21
N LEU A 33 2.47 -6.25 -12.38
CA LEU A 33 3.28 -6.49 -11.19
C LEU A 33 2.51 -7.49 -10.33
N VAL A 34 2.89 -8.77 -10.39
CA VAL A 34 2.36 -9.80 -9.52
C VAL A 34 2.87 -9.49 -8.12
N GLN A 35 2.06 -8.74 -7.35
CA GLN A 35 2.29 -8.64 -5.91
C GLN A 35 2.00 -10.00 -5.31
N THR A 36 3.06 -10.78 -5.08
CA THR A 36 2.95 -11.99 -4.26
C THR A 36 2.60 -11.56 -2.84
N PHE A 37 1.32 -11.70 -2.46
CA PHE A 37 0.87 -11.56 -1.09
C PHE A 37 1.35 -12.77 -0.28
N GLN A 38 2.64 -12.85 0.03
CA GLN A 38 3.12 -13.84 0.97
C GLN A 38 2.41 -13.63 2.31
N GLN A 39 1.85 -14.70 2.87
CA GLN A 39 1.15 -14.69 4.15
C GLN A 39 2.10 -14.91 5.34
N ALA A 40 3.31 -15.40 5.09
CA ALA A 40 4.33 -15.70 6.08
C ALA A 40 5.74 -15.56 5.48
N PRO A 41 6.79 -15.37 6.30
CA PRO A 41 8.16 -15.35 5.81
C PRO A 41 8.59 -16.74 5.29
N PRO A 42 9.60 -16.81 4.40
CA PRO A 42 10.18 -18.08 3.96
C PRO A 42 10.64 -18.94 5.14
N GLY A 43 10.28 -20.23 5.14
CA GLY A 43 10.63 -21.17 6.20
C GLY A 43 9.80 -21.04 7.49
N ALA A 44 8.69 -20.30 7.47
CA ALA A 44 7.75 -20.25 8.59
C ALA A 44 7.22 -21.65 8.95
N PRO A 45 7.13 -22.02 10.24
CA PRO A 45 6.55 -23.29 10.66
C PRO A 45 5.09 -23.45 10.22
N ASP A 46 4.64 -24.68 10.00
CA ASP A 46 3.25 -24.96 9.66
C ASP A 46 2.30 -24.51 10.78
N GLY A 47 1.14 -23.97 10.39
CA GLY A 47 0.15 -23.42 11.33
C GLY A 47 0.57 -22.13 12.03
N SER A 48 1.71 -21.53 11.67
CA SER A 48 2.15 -20.25 12.23
C SER A 48 1.56 -19.06 11.48
N CYS A 49 0.88 -18.15 12.19
CA CYS A 49 0.40 -16.89 11.66
C CYS A 49 1.40 -15.73 11.84
N TRP A 50 1.45 -14.86 10.83
CA TRP A 50 2.45 -13.79 10.72
C TRP A 50 1.82 -12.48 10.23
N GLY A 51 2.24 -11.38 10.84
CA GLY A 51 2.04 -10.03 10.31
C GLY A 51 3.27 -9.57 9.54
N LYS A 52 3.05 -8.72 8.53
CA LYS A 52 4.10 -8.02 7.79
C LYS A 52 3.91 -6.52 7.90
N GLU A 53 4.93 -5.83 8.41
CA GLU A 53 5.02 -4.38 8.35
C GLU A 53 6.01 -3.97 7.26
N VAL A 54 5.61 -3.04 6.38
CA VAL A 54 6.43 -2.60 5.25
C VAL A 54 6.80 -1.14 5.43
N THR A 55 8.08 -0.87 5.67
CA THR A 55 8.63 0.49 5.64
C THR A 55 8.92 0.86 4.18
N PRO A 56 8.24 1.87 3.61
CA PRO A 56 8.41 2.23 2.22
C PRO A 56 9.81 2.80 1.94
N PRO A 57 10.30 2.68 0.70
CA PRO A 57 11.59 3.26 0.33
C PRO A 57 11.54 4.78 0.36
N ARG A 58 12.68 5.41 0.67
CA ARG A 58 12.84 6.87 0.55
C ARG A 58 13.59 7.21 -0.72
N TYR A 59 13.13 8.23 -1.42
CA TYR A 59 13.67 8.68 -2.69
C TYR A 59 14.28 10.08 -2.58
N LYS A 60 15.24 10.37 -3.46
CA LYS A 60 15.75 11.72 -3.72
C LYS A 60 15.81 11.97 -5.21
N THR A 61 15.50 13.19 -5.65
CA THR A 61 15.75 13.62 -7.03
C THR A 61 17.23 13.98 -7.19
N VAL A 62 17.88 13.33 -8.15
CA VAL A 62 19.28 13.57 -8.50
C VAL A 62 19.31 14.12 -9.93
N SER A 63 19.83 15.33 -10.09
CA SER A 63 20.05 15.97 -11.39
C SER A 63 21.43 15.63 -11.91
N GLY A 64 21.54 15.26 -13.18
CA GLY A 64 22.80 14.99 -13.86
C GLY A 64 22.77 15.42 -15.31
N HIS A 65 23.95 15.53 -15.93
CA HIS A 65 24.06 15.67 -17.38
C HIS A 65 24.25 14.28 -17.98
N VAL A 66 23.32 13.89 -18.85
CA VAL A 66 23.39 12.65 -19.62
C VAL A 66 23.89 12.99 -21.01
N MET A 67 24.94 12.31 -21.47
CA MET A 67 25.43 12.44 -22.83
C MET A 67 24.38 11.84 -23.77
N VAL A 68 23.80 12.66 -24.63
CA VAL A 68 22.80 12.23 -25.62
C VAL A 68 23.42 11.94 -26.97
N GLN A 69 24.58 12.56 -27.24
CA GLN A 69 25.36 12.30 -28.45
C GLN A 69 26.86 12.33 -28.09
N PRO A 70 27.62 11.29 -28.45
CA PRO A 70 29.07 11.29 -28.25
C PRO A 70 29.77 12.24 -29.22
N ALA A 71 31.01 12.59 -28.91
CA ALA A 71 31.86 13.34 -29.82
C ALA A 71 32.11 12.53 -31.11
N GLN A 72 32.18 13.21 -32.25
CA GLN A 72 32.65 12.61 -33.50
C GLN A 72 34.11 13.01 -33.72
N VAL A 73 34.98 12.03 -33.95
CA VAL A 73 36.43 12.22 -34.08
C VAL A 73 36.90 11.51 -35.35
N LEU A 74 37.74 12.17 -36.12
CA LEU A 74 38.37 11.62 -37.33
C LEU A 74 39.50 10.64 -36.97
N ALA A 75 39.94 9.85 -37.96
CA ALA A 75 40.99 8.84 -37.77
C ALA A 75 42.36 9.42 -37.36
N ASP A 76 42.60 10.70 -37.65
CA ASP A 76 43.80 11.45 -37.27
C ASP A 76 43.73 12.05 -35.85
N GLY A 77 42.60 11.86 -35.14
CA GLY A 77 42.36 12.40 -33.80
C GLY A 77 41.69 13.78 -33.77
N THR A 78 41.41 14.39 -34.93
CA THR A 78 40.73 15.70 -34.99
C THR A 78 39.26 15.57 -34.58
N VAL A 79 38.79 16.41 -33.64
CA VAL A 79 37.38 16.42 -33.19
C VAL A 79 36.51 17.18 -34.20
N MET A 80 35.55 16.48 -34.81
CA MET A 80 34.62 17.02 -35.79
C MET A 80 33.35 17.60 -35.12
N SER A 81 32.86 16.97 -34.05
CA SER A 81 31.75 17.49 -33.26
C SER A 81 31.93 17.18 -31.79
N GLU A 82 31.62 18.16 -30.93
CA GLU A 82 31.62 17.98 -29.48
C GLU A 82 30.47 17.07 -29.02
N PRO A 83 30.58 16.41 -27.86
CA PRO A 83 29.49 15.63 -27.29
C PRO A 83 28.37 16.56 -26.82
N ILE A 84 27.12 16.18 -27.08
CA ILE A 84 25.93 16.91 -26.62
C ILE A 84 25.44 16.27 -25.32
N TYR A 85 25.24 17.10 -24.32
CA TYR A 85 24.68 16.70 -23.04
C TYR A 85 23.29 17.31 -22.81
N LYS A 86 22.45 16.56 -22.11
CA LYS A 86 21.13 17.00 -21.65
C LYS A 86 21.06 16.88 -20.14
N ARG A 87 20.47 17.88 -19.49
CA ARG A 87 20.18 17.80 -18.06
C ARG A 87 18.95 16.94 -17.84
N GLU A 88 19.09 15.93 -16.99
CA GLU A 88 18.01 15.02 -16.63
C GLU A 88 17.92 14.82 -15.12
N ASP A 89 16.70 14.76 -14.62
CA ASP A 89 16.38 14.48 -13.23
C ASP A 89 15.90 13.04 -13.09
N ARG A 90 16.52 12.30 -12.18
CA ARG A 90 16.12 10.91 -11.86
C ARG A 90 15.83 10.73 -10.38
N LYS A 91 14.84 9.91 -10.05
CA LYS A 91 14.60 9.48 -8.66
C LYS A 91 15.59 8.37 -8.31
N ALA A 92 16.48 8.64 -7.36
CA ALA A 92 17.34 7.63 -6.76
C ALA A 92 16.75 7.17 -5.42
N ILE A 93 16.76 5.87 -5.17
CA ILE A 93 16.41 5.28 -3.87
C ILE A 93 17.57 5.58 -2.91
N ILE A 94 17.31 6.32 -1.83
CA ILE A 94 18.29 6.64 -0.79
C ILE A 94 18.19 5.70 0.42
N GLU A 95 17.01 5.14 0.65
CA GLU A 95 16.78 4.10 1.65
C GLU A 95 15.88 3.05 1.00
N PRO A 96 16.32 1.78 0.92
CA PRO A 96 15.49 0.73 0.33
C PRO A 96 14.28 0.45 1.22
N GLN A 97 13.25 -0.14 0.61
CA GLN A 97 12.14 -0.69 1.35
C GLN A 97 12.63 -1.75 2.34
N ARG A 98 12.04 -1.79 3.52
CA ARG A 98 12.30 -2.84 4.52
C ARG A 98 10.99 -3.52 4.89
N GLU A 99 11.04 -4.85 5.00
CA GLU A 99 9.92 -5.66 5.48
C GLU A 99 10.28 -6.23 6.84
N LEU A 100 9.35 -6.14 7.79
CA LEU A 100 9.45 -6.75 9.11
C LEU A 100 8.35 -7.79 9.27
N TRP A 101 8.75 -9.04 9.47
CA TRP A 101 7.85 -10.15 9.78
C TRP A 101 7.80 -10.39 11.28
N PHE A 102 6.62 -10.61 11.83
CA PHE A 102 6.43 -10.92 13.25
C PHE A 102 5.26 -11.88 13.47
N ARG A 103 5.34 -12.70 14.51
CA ARG A 103 4.25 -13.61 14.90
C ARG A 103 3.04 -12.79 15.34
N MET A 104 1.86 -13.21 14.92
CA MET A 104 0.58 -12.67 15.38
C MET A 104 -0.33 -13.81 15.85
N PRO A 105 -1.35 -13.54 16.69
CA PRO A 105 -2.44 -14.50 16.91
C PRO A 105 -3.07 -14.89 15.57
N CYS A 106 -3.44 -16.15 15.41
CA CYS A 106 -4.12 -16.61 14.21
C CYS A 106 -5.55 -16.06 14.16
N GLU A 107 -6.12 -15.93 12.96
CA GLU A 107 -7.49 -15.39 12.80
C GLU A 107 -8.54 -16.19 13.59
N ALA A 108 -8.37 -17.52 13.65
CA ALA A 108 -9.21 -18.41 14.46
C ALA A 108 -9.15 -18.07 15.96
N ASP A 109 -8.05 -17.48 16.43
CA ASP A 109 -7.83 -17.05 17.81
C ASP A 109 -8.19 -15.57 18.04
N LEU A 110 -8.81 -14.90 17.06
CA LEU A 110 -9.28 -13.51 17.14
C LEU A 110 -10.83 -13.40 17.10
N PRO A 111 -11.59 -14.20 17.87
CA PRO A 111 -13.05 -14.04 17.91
C PRO A 111 -13.45 -12.67 18.50
N PRO A 112 -14.71 -12.25 18.33
CA PRO A 112 -15.19 -10.97 18.86
C PRO A 112 -14.90 -10.75 20.36
N ASP A 113 -15.02 -11.79 21.18
CA ASP A 113 -14.73 -11.73 22.61
C ASP A 113 -13.24 -11.49 22.93
N PHE A 114 -12.34 -12.04 22.11
CA PHE A 114 -10.92 -11.73 22.19
C PHE A 114 -10.67 -10.26 21.87
N THR A 115 -11.28 -9.76 20.79
CA THR A 115 -11.14 -8.36 20.39
C THR A 115 -11.75 -7.40 21.42
N ALA A 116 -12.86 -7.77 22.06
CA ALA A 116 -13.43 -7.01 23.16
C ALA A 116 -12.47 -6.95 24.36
N SER A 117 -11.79 -8.06 24.66
CA SER A 117 -10.75 -8.13 25.70
C SER A 117 -9.53 -7.28 25.33
N LEU A 118 -9.12 -7.29 24.06
CA LEU A 118 -8.08 -6.42 23.53
C LEU A 118 -8.45 -4.94 23.71
N GLN A 119 -9.67 -4.54 23.30
CA GLN A 119 -10.15 -3.16 23.45
C GLN A 119 -10.14 -2.73 24.92
N ARG A 120 -10.60 -3.58 25.85
CA ARG A 120 -10.52 -3.31 27.30
C ARG A 120 -9.08 -3.16 27.78
N ALA A 121 -8.19 -4.06 27.37
CA ALA A 121 -6.78 -4.03 27.77
C ALA A 121 -6.05 -2.79 27.25
N LEU A 122 -6.38 -2.34 26.03
CA LEU A 122 -5.86 -1.11 25.43
C LEU A 122 -6.46 0.14 26.11
N GLN A 123 -7.75 0.11 26.48
CA GLN A 123 -8.40 1.21 27.20
C GLN A 123 -7.82 1.40 28.61
N ALA A 124 -7.60 0.32 29.34
CA ALA A 124 -6.95 0.35 30.66
C ALA A 124 -5.54 0.95 30.62
N ARG A 125 -4.87 0.93 29.46
CA ARG A 125 -3.54 1.50 29.23
C ARG A 125 -3.58 2.87 28.54
N GLY A 126 -4.76 3.45 28.33
CA GLY A 126 -4.93 4.77 27.71
C GLY A 126 -4.73 4.80 26.19
N HIS A 127 -4.70 3.66 25.51
CA HIS A 127 -4.52 3.59 24.06
C HIS A 127 -5.85 3.53 23.28
N TYR A 128 -6.95 3.16 23.93
CA TYR A 128 -8.29 3.05 23.30
C TYR A 128 -9.33 3.83 24.11
N HIS A 129 -10.18 4.58 23.42
CA HIS A 129 -11.19 5.47 24.04
C HIS A 129 -12.60 5.27 23.47
N GLY A 130 -12.79 4.22 22.66
CA GLY A 130 -14.08 3.89 22.04
C GLY A 130 -14.94 2.98 22.93
N ALA A 131 -16.12 2.65 22.41
CA ALA A 131 -16.94 1.58 22.97
C ALA A 131 -16.29 0.21 22.74
N ILE A 132 -16.52 -0.74 23.65
CA ILE A 132 -16.03 -2.11 23.49
C ILE A 132 -17.00 -2.85 22.56
N THR A 133 -16.68 -2.87 21.27
CA THR A 133 -17.51 -3.48 20.21
C THR A 133 -17.17 -4.93 19.91
N GLY A 134 -15.98 -5.39 20.27
CA GLY A 134 -15.47 -6.70 19.83
C GLY A 134 -15.07 -6.74 18.36
N GLU A 135 -15.04 -5.59 17.68
CA GLU A 135 -14.66 -5.50 16.27
C GLU A 135 -13.23 -4.97 16.10
N MET A 136 -12.45 -5.63 15.24
CA MET A 136 -11.14 -5.14 14.84
C MET A 136 -11.32 -4.04 13.79
N ASP A 137 -11.82 -2.88 14.21
CA ASP A 137 -12.11 -1.73 13.36
C ASP A 137 -10.90 -0.78 13.24
N GLY A 138 -11.06 0.32 12.49
CA GLY A 138 -9.99 1.31 12.33
C GLY A 138 -9.53 1.94 13.65
N ARG A 139 -10.46 2.15 14.60
CA ARG A 139 -10.13 2.72 15.91
C ARG A 139 -9.32 1.74 16.76
N THR A 140 -9.68 0.45 16.73
CA THR A 140 -8.97 -0.63 17.43
C THR A 140 -7.59 -0.83 16.83
N ARG A 141 -7.47 -0.91 15.50
CA ARG A 141 -6.19 -0.98 14.78
C ARG A 141 -5.25 0.19 15.11
N HIS A 142 -5.79 1.42 15.16
CA HIS A 142 -5.00 2.58 15.54
C HIS A 142 -4.52 2.51 17.01
N ALA A 143 -5.37 2.01 17.92
CA ALA A 143 -4.97 1.80 19.31
C ALA A 143 -3.89 0.72 19.46
N VAL A 144 -3.98 -0.38 18.71
CA VAL A 144 -2.94 -1.41 18.62
C VAL A 144 -1.62 -0.79 18.16
N ARG A 145 -1.62 -0.03 17.06
CA ARG A 145 -0.42 0.68 16.56
C ARG A 145 0.20 1.58 17.62
N ARG A 146 -0.60 2.42 18.29
CA ARG A 146 -0.11 3.30 19.36
C ARG A 146 0.49 2.56 20.55
N TYR A 147 -0.07 1.40 20.92
CA TYR A 147 0.47 0.58 21.99
C TYR A 147 1.81 -0.07 21.60
N GLN A 148 1.95 -0.49 20.34
CA GLN A 148 3.12 -1.22 19.86
C GLN A 148 4.29 -0.31 19.44
N ALA A 149 4.02 0.90 18.96
CA ALA A 149 5.05 1.79 18.42
C ALA A 149 6.19 2.12 19.41
N PRO A 150 5.93 2.44 20.70
CA PRO A 150 6.99 2.64 21.69
C PRO A 150 7.84 1.39 21.96
N GLN A 151 7.38 0.22 21.55
CA GLN A 151 8.04 -1.07 21.70
C GLN A 151 8.82 -1.48 20.45
N GLY A 152 8.94 -0.57 19.47
CA GLY A 152 9.69 -0.79 18.23
C GLY A 152 8.88 -1.41 17.08
N LEU A 153 7.56 -1.55 17.22
CA LEU A 153 6.69 -2.08 16.16
C LEU A 153 5.60 -1.07 15.80
N ASP A 154 5.77 -0.35 14.70
CA ASP A 154 4.80 0.62 14.20
C ASP A 154 3.75 -0.04 13.27
N SER A 155 3.00 -1.01 13.79
CA SER A 155 2.04 -1.79 13.02
C SER A 155 0.63 -1.77 13.59
N ALA A 156 -0.37 -1.77 12.70
CA ALA A 156 -1.79 -1.92 13.05
C ALA A 156 -2.20 -3.37 13.32
N ILE A 157 -1.35 -4.34 12.98
CA ILE A 157 -1.58 -5.77 13.23
C ILE A 157 -1.13 -6.10 14.65
N LEU A 158 -1.96 -6.81 15.43
CA LEU A 158 -1.61 -7.22 16.78
C LEU A 158 -0.52 -8.29 16.76
N SER A 159 0.67 -7.97 17.25
CA SER A 159 1.74 -8.95 17.43
C SER A 159 1.44 -9.90 18.61
N LEU A 160 1.92 -11.14 18.51
CA LEU A 160 1.83 -12.13 19.58
C LEU A 160 2.56 -11.66 20.84
N ALA A 161 3.67 -10.93 20.68
CA ALA A 161 4.40 -10.31 21.78
C ALA A 161 3.55 -9.25 22.52
N ALA A 162 2.87 -8.38 21.78
CA ALA A 162 1.95 -7.41 22.37
C ALA A 162 0.76 -8.09 23.05
N ALA A 163 0.16 -9.10 22.42
CA ALA A 163 -0.95 -9.86 22.97
C ALA A 163 -0.57 -10.53 24.30
N ARG A 164 0.63 -11.12 24.39
CA ARG A 164 1.21 -11.67 25.63
C ARG A 164 1.41 -10.61 26.70
N LYS A 165 1.99 -9.45 26.37
CA LYS A 165 2.14 -8.32 27.31
C LYS A 165 0.82 -7.74 27.81
N LEU A 166 -0.24 -7.85 27.00
CA LEU A 166 -1.59 -7.46 27.37
C LEU A 166 -2.31 -8.53 28.22
N GLY A 167 -1.72 -9.73 28.36
CA GLY A 167 -2.32 -10.86 29.09
C GLY A 167 -3.42 -11.58 28.31
N LEU A 168 -3.45 -11.44 26.99
CA LEU A 168 -4.50 -12.01 26.13
C LEU A 168 -4.15 -13.40 25.61
N VAL A 169 -2.87 -13.76 25.60
CA VAL A 169 -2.36 -15.04 25.09
C VAL A 169 -1.39 -15.64 26.11
N PRO A 170 -1.41 -16.98 26.30
CA PRO A 170 -0.45 -17.65 27.17
C PRO A 170 1.01 -17.37 26.81
N VAL A 171 1.84 -17.31 27.85
CA VAL A 171 3.30 -17.26 27.73
C VAL A 171 3.83 -18.64 28.14
N GLU A 172 4.61 -19.26 27.28
CA GLU A 172 5.32 -20.50 27.62
C GLU A 172 6.28 -20.24 28.77
N ARG A 173 6.25 -21.10 29.78
CA ARG A 173 7.20 -21.04 30.89
C ARG A 173 8.46 -21.80 30.46
N PRO A 174 9.67 -21.23 30.61
CA PRO A 174 10.88 -22.00 30.39
C PRO A 174 10.87 -23.21 31.34
N GLU A 175 11.09 -24.40 30.79
CA GLU A 175 11.32 -25.60 31.60
C GLU A 175 12.58 -25.35 32.44
N LYS A 176 12.47 -25.53 33.76
CA LYS A 176 13.64 -25.49 34.64
C LYS A 176 14.49 -26.72 34.31
N GLU A 177 15.70 -26.48 33.82
CA GLU A 177 16.79 -27.47 33.83
C GLU A 177 17.28 -27.70 35.27
#